data_AF-A0A935H2Z4-F1
#
_entry.id   AF-A0A935H2Z4-F1
#
_cell.length_a   1.000
_cell.length_b   1.000
_cell.length_c   1.000
_cell.angle_alpha   90.00
_cell.angle_beta   90.00
_cell.angle_gamma   90.00
#
_symmetry.space_group_name_H-M   'P 1'
#
loop_
_entity.id
_entity.type
_entity.pdbx_description
1 polymer ?
#
loop_
_entity_poly.entity_id
_entity_poly.type
_entity_poly.pdbx_seq_one_letter_code
_entity_poly.pdbx_strand_id
1 'polypeptide(L)'
;MASQQLSDEEITRKLHAHPQIRERIISILSVVEADGSGLRRADDAEERLVEEVRRMGQEAMQAWALSQIEQTEQEVRRTGRAHREGKKN
;
A
#
# COMPACT_ATOMS: atom_id res chain seq x y z
N MET A 1 -4.83 3.54 -21.69
CA MET A 1 -3.75 3.80 -20.74
C MET A 1 -2.64 2.82 -21.04
N ALA A 2 -1.51 3.26 -21.57
CA ALA A 2 -0.38 2.36 -21.82
C ALA A 2 0.11 1.84 -20.47
N SER A 3 0.12 0.52 -20.29
CA SER A 3 0.78 -0.13 -19.18
C SER A 3 2.27 0.23 -19.29
N GLN A 4 2.74 1.23 -18.54
CA GLN A 4 4.17 1.47 -18.42
C GLN A 4 4.77 0.23 -17.78
N GLN A 5 5.53 -0.55 -18.55
CA GLN A 5 6.36 -1.60 -18.00
C GLN A 5 7.47 -0.92 -17.20
N LEU A 6 7.39 -1.06 -15.88
CA LEU A 6 8.46 -0.67 -14.97
C LEU A 6 9.60 -1.67 -15.13
N SER A 7 10.84 -1.18 -15.14
CA SER A 7 12.01 -2.06 -15.00
C SER A 7 12.04 -2.71 -13.62
N ASP A 8 12.71 -3.86 -13.49
CA ASP A 8 12.85 -4.55 -12.21
C ASP A 8 13.47 -3.66 -11.14
N GLU A 9 14.48 -2.86 -11.51
CA GLU A 9 15.12 -1.89 -10.61
C GLU A 9 14.13 -0.82 -10.11
N GLU A 10 13.24 -0.34 -10.98
CA GLU A 10 12.20 0.62 -10.59
C GLU A 10 11.14 -0.01 -9.69
N ILE A 11 10.77 -1.27 -9.94
CA ILE A 11 9.87 -2.03 -9.08
C ILE A 11 10.48 -2.18 -7.70
N THR A 12 11.73 -2.67 -7.59
CA THR A 12 12.43 -2.83 -6.32
C THR A 12 12.55 -1.50 -5.58
N ARG A 13 12.92 -0.41 -6.27
CA ARG A 13 13.01 0.92 -5.68
C ARG A 13 11.67 1.40 -5.11
N LYS A 14 10.57 1.19 -5.85
CA LYS A 14 9.22 1.54 -5.37
C LYS A 14 8.82 0.69 -4.16
N LEU A 15 9.12 -0.60 -4.15
CA LEU A 15 8.87 -1.49 -3.01
C LEU A 15 9.74 -1.13 -1.79
N HIS A 16 10.95 -0.61 -1.99
CA HIS A 16 11.76 -0.07 -0.90
C HIS A 16 11.13 1.17 -0.27
N ALA A 17 10.54 2.05 -1.09
CA ALA A 17 9.82 3.23 -0.60
C ALA A 17 8.49 2.90 0.12
N HIS A 18 7.92 1.71 -0.11
CA HIS A 18 6.66 1.26 0.48
C HIS A 18 6.83 -0.09 1.21
N PRO A 19 7.47 -0.11 2.39
CA PRO A 19 7.83 -1.36 3.07
C PRO A 19 6.64 -2.27 3.42
N GLN A 20 5.49 -1.70 3.77
CA GLN A 20 4.26 -2.46 4.07
C GLN A 20 3.79 -3.29 2.87
N ILE A 21 3.77 -2.66 1.68
CA ILE A 21 3.40 -3.34 0.43
C ILE A 21 4.43 -4.42 0.07
N ARG A 22 5.72 -4.14 0.28
CA ARG A 22 6.80 -5.11 0.04
C ARG A 22 6.65 -6.35 0.91
N GLU A 23 6.42 -6.19 2.21
CA GLU A 23 6.21 -7.30 3.15
C GLU A 23 5.03 -8.17 2.72
N ARG A 24 3.95 -7.53 2.22
CA ARG A 24 2.78 -8.25 1.75
C ARG A 24 3.02 -9.06 0.48
N ILE A 25 3.76 -8.50 -0.48
CA ILE A 25 4.16 -9.22 -1.70
C ILE A 25 5.02 -10.43 -1.33
N ILE A 26 5.97 -10.28 -0.40
CA ILE A 26 6.79 -11.40 0.09
C ILE A 26 5.91 -12.48 0.74
N SER A 27 4.93 -12.10 1.54
CA SER A 27 3.97 -13.04 2.14
C SER A 27 3.16 -13.80 1.09
N ILE A 28 2.69 -13.13 0.03
CA ILE A 28 1.99 -13.77 -1.09
C ILE A 28 2.92 -14.76 -1.81
N LEU A 29 4.15 -14.36 -2.11
CA LEU A 29 5.14 -15.22 -2.77
C LEU A 29 5.44 -16.47 -1.94
N SER A 30 5.53 -16.35 -0.62
CA SER A 30 5.74 -17.51 0.26
C SER A 30 4.61 -18.56 0.18
N VAL A 31 3.38 -18.13 -0.12
CA VAL A 31 2.26 -19.06 -0.34
C VAL A 31 2.39 -19.76 -1.70
N VAL A 32 2.82 -19.04 -2.73
CA VAL A 32 3.02 -19.57 -4.10
C VAL A 32 4.19 -20.55 -4.17
N GLU A 33 5.29 -20.23 -3.49
CA GLU A 33 6.50 -21.06 -3.46
C GLU A 33 6.32 -22.34 -2.62
N ALA A 34 5.19 -22.46 -1.90
CA ALA A 34 4.86 -23.56 -0.98
C ALA A 34 5.92 -23.83 0.10
N ASP A 35 6.89 -22.93 0.27
CA ASP A 35 7.97 -23.05 1.25
C ASP A 35 7.42 -22.76 2.65
N GLY A 36 7.31 -23.82 3.45
CA GLY A 36 7.07 -23.75 4.89
C GLY A 36 5.63 -23.38 5.32
N SER A 37 4.68 -23.24 4.40
CA SER A 37 3.32 -22.81 4.74
C SER A 37 2.44 -23.90 5.39
N GLY A 38 2.83 -25.18 5.25
CA GLY A 38 2.05 -26.31 5.77
C GLY A 38 0.67 -26.49 5.11
N LEU A 39 0.38 -25.70 4.07
CA LEU A 39 -0.87 -25.69 3.32
C LEU A 39 -0.94 -26.97 2.48
N ARG A 40 -1.78 -27.91 2.90
CA ARG A 40 -1.95 -29.22 2.25
C ARG A 40 -3.11 -29.26 1.26
N ARG A 41 -3.95 -28.22 1.26
CA ARG A 41 -5.15 -28.11 0.41
C ARG A 41 -5.16 -26.77 -0.31
N ALA A 42 -5.70 -26.77 -1.52
CA ALA A 42 -5.87 -25.56 -2.32
C ALA A 42 -6.77 -24.54 -1.61
N ASP A 43 -7.82 -25.01 -0.94
CA ASP A 43 -8.77 -24.17 -0.19
C ASP A 43 -8.06 -23.35 0.91
N ASP A 44 -7.15 -23.98 1.67
CA ASP A 44 -6.39 -23.30 2.73
C ASP A 44 -5.46 -22.22 2.14
N ALA A 45 -4.89 -22.49 0.95
CA ALA A 45 -4.04 -21.55 0.25
C ALA A 45 -4.83 -20.37 -0.32
N GLU A 46 -6.03 -20.64 -0.85
CA GLU A 46 -6.95 -19.61 -1.33
C GLU A 46 -7.38 -18.68 -0.19
N GLU A 47 -7.82 -19.22 0.95
CA GLU A 47 -8.25 -18.42 2.09
C GLU A 47 -7.12 -17.49 2.56
N ARG A 48 -5.90 -18.03 2.68
CA ARG A 48 -4.72 -17.23 3.07
C ARG A 48 -4.41 -16.15 2.04
N LEU A 49 -4.42 -16.45 0.75
CA LEU A 49 -4.19 -15.45 -0.31
C LEU A 49 -5.23 -14.33 -0.28
N VAL A 50 -6.51 -14.67 -0.07
CA VAL A 50 -7.58 -13.69 0.04
C VAL A 50 -7.35 -12.75 1.22
N GLU A 51 -6.95 -13.27 2.38
CA GLU A 51 -6.62 -12.44 3.53
C GLU A 51 -5.44 -11.48 3.26
N GLU A 52 -4.37 -12.00 2.65
CA GLU A 52 -3.20 -11.20 2.31
C GLU A 52 -3.56 -10.07 1.35
N VAL A 53 -4.35 -10.35 0.31
CA VAL A 53 -4.81 -9.34 -0.66
C VAL A 53 -5.73 -8.31 0.02
N ARG A 54 -6.62 -8.74 0.91
CA ARG A 54 -7.48 -7.81 1.67
C ARG A 54 -6.66 -6.87 2.55
N ARG A 55 -5.70 -7.41 3.31
CA ARG A 55 -4.80 -6.60 4.14
C ARG A 55 -3.98 -5.63 3.29
N MET A 56 -3.44 -6.09 2.17
CA MET A 56 -2.73 -5.25 1.20
C MET A 56 -3.57 -4.05 0.75
N GLY A 57 -4.84 -4.31 0.39
CA GLY A 57 -5.76 -3.27 -0.06
C GLY A 57 -6.04 -2.22 1.02
N GLN A 58 -6.20 -2.65 2.28
CA GLN A 58 -6.41 -1.74 3.41
C GLN A 58 -5.19 -0.84 3.65
N GLU A 59 -4.00 -1.43 3.70
CA GLU A 59 -2.74 -0.70 3.88
C GLU A 59 -2.48 0.29 2.74
N ALA A 60 -2.72 -0.14 1.49
CA ALA A 60 -2.59 0.71 0.32
C ALA A 60 -3.55 1.91 0.35
N MET A 61 -4.81 1.69 0.74
CA MET A 61 -5.80 2.77 0.89
C MET A 61 -5.43 3.75 2.01
N GLN A 62 -4.91 3.23 3.13
CA GLN A 62 -4.46 4.07 4.23
C GLN A 62 -3.24 4.92 3.83
N ALA A 63 -2.25 4.32 3.17
CA ALA A 63 -1.09 5.04 2.67
C ALA A 63 -1.46 6.10 1.62
N TRP A 64 -2.41 5.78 0.74
CA TRP A 64 -2.96 6.74 -0.22
C TRP A 64 -3.63 7.93 0.49
N ALA A 65 -4.49 7.67 1.47
CA ALA A 65 -5.16 8.72 2.23
C ALA A 65 -4.16 9.64 2.97
N LEU A 66 -3.11 9.07 3.58
CA LEU A 66 -2.05 9.83 4.23
C LEU A 66 -1.28 10.70 3.22
N SER A 67 -0.98 10.18 2.03
CA SER A 67 -0.33 10.98 0.98
C SER A 67 -1.21 12.13 0.49
N GLN A 68 -2.53 11.92 0.38
CA GLN A 68 -3.47 12.99 0.02
C GLN A 68 -3.53 14.09 1.09
N ILE A 69 -3.51 13.72 2.37
CA ILE A 69 -3.43 14.68 3.48
C ILE A 69 -2.14 15.51 3.37
N GLU A 70 -0.99 14.85 3.20
CA GLU A 70 0.30 15.54 3.10
C GLU A 70 0.35 16.51 1.91
N GLN A 71 -0.15 16.10 0.74
CA GLN A 71 -0.23 16.96 -0.44
C GLN A 71 -1.12 18.17 -0.19
N THR A 72 -2.30 17.95 0.43
CA THR A 72 -3.24 19.03 0.78
C THR A 72 -2.62 19.99 1.78
N GLU A 73 -1.94 19.48 2.81
CA GLU A 73 -1.23 20.31 3.78
C GLU A 73 -0.14 21.16 3.12
N GLN A 74 0.67 20.56 2.24
CA GLN A 74 1.70 21.27 1.50
C GLN A 74 1.09 22.35 0.60
N GLU A 75 -0.03 22.08 -0.05
CA GLU A 75 -0.76 23.06 -0.88
C GLU A 75 -1.31 24.23 -0.04
N VAL A 76 -1.92 23.95 1.11
CA VAL A 76 -2.41 24.99 2.04
C VAL A 76 -1.26 25.85 2.56
N ARG A 77 -0.12 25.23 2.93
CA ARG A 77 1.09 25.95 3.35
C ARG A 77 1.65 26.83 2.24
N ARG A 78 1.65 26.34 0.98
CA ARG A 78 2.13 27.09 -0.20
C ARG A 78 1.21 28.24 -0.58
N THR A 79 -0.10 28.06 -0.49
CA THR A 79 -1.10 29.06 -0.89
C THR A 79 -1.37 30.10 0.20
N GLY A 80 -0.92 29.88 1.43
CA GLY A 80 -1.02 30.83 2.54
C GLY A 80 -2.45 31.12 3.01
N ARG A 81 -3.47 30.46 2.45
CA ARG A 81 -4.89 30.65 2.76
C ARG A 81 -5.37 29.66 3.81
N ALA A 82 -4.69 29.58 4.94
CA ALA A 82 -5.26 28.93 6.13
C ALA A 82 -6.09 29.99 6.90
N HIS A 83 -7.35 30.19 6.52
CA HIS A 83 -8.24 31.06 7.29
C HIS A 83 -8.76 30.28 8.50
N ARG A 84 -8.33 30.67 9.71
CA ARG A 84 -8.77 30.04 10.96
C ARG A 84 -10.15 30.61 11.33
N GLU A 85 -11.22 29.96 10.89
CA GLU A 85 -12.58 30.22 11.41
C GLU A 85 -12.71 29.62 12.82
N GLY A 86 -12.15 30.31 13.81
CA GLY A 86 -12.52 30.11 15.21
C GLY A 86 -13.73 30.98 15.53
N LYS A 87 -14.84 30.39 15.97
CA LYS A 87 -15.91 31.15 16.64
C LYS A 87 -15.33 31.77 17.91
N LYS A 88 -15.23 33.10 17.94
CA LYS A 88 -14.98 33.85 19.18
C LYS A 88 -16.25 33.76 20.04
N ASN A 89 -16.20 32.94 21.07
CA ASN A 89 -17.10 33.01 22.22
C ASN A 89 -16.26 33.39 23.44
#